data_AF-A0A7J9D0Q6-F1
#
_entry.id   AF-A0A7J9D0Q6-F1
#
_cell.length_a   1.000
_cell.length_b   1.000
_cell.length_c   1.000
_cell.angle_alpha   90.00
_cell.angle_beta   90.00
_cell.angle_gamma   90.00
#
_symmetry.space_group_name_H-M   'P 1'
#
loop_
_entity.id
_entity.type
_entity.pdbx_description
1 polymer ?
#
loop_
_entity_poly.entity_id
_entity_poly.type
_entity_poly.pdbx_seq_one_letter_code
_entity_poly.pdbx_strand_id
1 'polypeptide(L)' 'MKKTLVFFRGKPSQGTRTDWIMHEYRLVTADTCNAPHKKNQTQNHVVEMENWVLCRIFLKKRSGGATKNEDDSL' A
#
# COMPACT_ATOMS: atom_id res chain seq x y z
N MET A 1 8.66 -1.08 6.42
CA MET A 1 8.76 -1.40 4.98
C MET A 1 7.72 -0.56 4.25
N LYS A 2 8.04 -0.05 3.05
CA LYS A 2 7.10 0.69 2.20
C LYS A 2 6.87 -0.06 0.89
N LYS A 3 5.62 -0.32 0.53
CA LYS A 3 5.20 -0.88 -0.76
C LYS A 3 4.37 0.15 -1.52
N THR A 4 4.61 0.27 -2.83
CA THR A 4 3.86 1.18 -3.71
C THR A 4 2.99 0.37 -4.66
N LEU A 5 1.71 0.71 -4.72
CA LEU A 5 0.68 0.06 -5.51
C LEU A 5 0.02 1.07 -6.45
N VAL A 6 -0.41 0.61 -7.61
CA VAL A 6 -1.18 1.38 -8.59
C VAL A 6 -2.51 0.67 -8.80
N PHE A 7 -3.62 1.40 -8.78
CA PHE A 7 -4.92 0.83 -9.07
C PHE A 7 -5.17 0.73 -10.57
N PHE A 8 -5.78 -0.38 -10.98
CA PHE A 8 -6.28 -0.62 -12.33
C PHE A 8 -7.79 -0.79 -12.26
N ARG A 9 -8.52 -0.19 -13.21
CA ARG A 9 -9.97 -0.40 -13.37
C ARG A 9 -10.18 -1.63 -14.26
N GLY A 10 -11.01 -2.58 -13.82
CA GLY A 10 -11.33 -3.81 -14.57
C GLY A 10 -10.62 -5.05 -14.04
N LYS A 11 -10.70 -6.16 -14.80
CA LYS A 11 -10.10 -7.45 -14.42
C LYS A 11 -8.58 -7.44 -14.64
N PRO A 12 -7.78 -8.22 -13.88
CA PRO A 12 -6.32 -8.22 -13.98
C PRO A 12 -5.75 -8.39 -15.39
N SER A 13 -6.41 -9.14 -16.27
CA SER A 13 -5.97 -9.38 -17.65
C SER A 13 -6.29 -8.26 -18.64
N GLN A 14 -7.23 -7.37 -18.34
CA GLN A 14 -7.73 -6.30 -19.23
C GLN A 14 -7.82 -4.94 -18.54
N GLY A 15 -7.12 -4.77 -17.41
CA GLY A 15 -7.27 -3.59 -16.57
C GLY A 15 -6.66 -2.34 -17.20
N THR A 16 -7.37 -1.21 -17.10
CA THR A 16 -6.84 0.11 -17.48
C THR A 16 -6.18 0.77 -16.28
N ARG A 17 -4.93 1.20 -16.45
CA ARG A 17 -4.17 1.88 -15.39
C ARG A 17 -4.82 3.20 -15.00
N THR A 18 -5.05 3.40 -13.70
CA THR A 18 -5.55 4.67 -13.15
C THR A 18 -4.42 5.53 -12.58
N ASP A 19 -4.76 6.76 -12.19
CA ASP A 19 -3.87 7.66 -11.43
C ASP A 19 -3.88 7.43 -9.93
N TRP A 20 -4.70 6.50 -9.44
CA TRP A 20 -4.78 6.18 -8.03
C TRP A 20 -3.53 5.38 -7.59
N ILE A 21 -2.82 5.96 -6.63
CA ILE A 21 -1.65 5.37 -6.01
C ILE A 21 -1.98 5.07 -4.55
N MET A 22 -1.54 3.91 -4.08
CA MET A 22 -1.51 3.57 -2.66
C MET A 22 -0.08 3.30 -2.22
N HIS A 23 0.31 3.93 -1.13
CA HIS A 23 1.48 3.50 -0.37
C HIS A 23 1.01 2.73 0.85
N GLU A 24 1.48 1.48 0.98
CA GLU A 24 1.29 0.64 2.15
C GLU A 24 2.58 0.68 2.98
N TYR A 25 2.46 1.00 4.27
CA TYR A 25 3.55 1.01 5.22
C TYR A 25 3.30 -0.05 6.29
N ARG A 26 4.27 -0.93 6.48
CA ARG A 26 4.28 -1.94 7.54
C ARG A 26 5.39 -1.62 8.54
N LEU A 27 5.10 -1.80 9.83
CA LEU A 27 6.12 -1.79 10.87
C LEU A 27 7.13 -2.92 10.60
N VAL A 28 8.42 -2.66 10.78
CA VAL A 28 9.46 -3.70 10.68
C VAL A 28 9.96 -3.93 12.10
N THR A 29 9.72 -5.12 12.63
CA THR A 29 10.20 -5.53 13.94
C THR A 29 11.55 -6.24 13.80
N ALA A 30 12.31 -6.27 14.90
CA ALA A 30 13.62 -6.95 14.96
C ALA A 30 13.53 -8.44 14.56
N ASP A 31 12.36 -9.04 14.77
CA ASP A 31 12.02 -10.42 14.43
C ASP A 31 12.01 -10.66 12.91
N THR A 32 11.75 -9.62 12.12
CA THR A 32 11.83 -9.66 10.65
C THR A 32 13.26 -9.52 10.14
N CYS A 33 14.23 -9.17 11.00
CA CYS A 33 15.60 -8.91 10.58
C CYS A 33 16.66 -9.66 11.42
N ASN A 34 16.52 -10.97 11.65
CA ASN A 34 17.57 -11.89 12.16
C ASN A 34 18.49 -11.36 13.28
N ALA A 35 18.05 -10.36 14.05
CA ALA A 35 18.85 -9.71 15.06
C ALA A 35 18.54 -10.40 16.39
N PRO A 36 19.53 -10.94 17.10
CA PRO A 36 19.26 -11.52 18.40
C PRO A 36 18.99 -10.37 19.35
N HIS A 37 17.80 -10.24 19.94
CA HIS A 37 17.69 -10.04 21.40
C HIS A 37 16.27 -9.84 21.99
N LYS A 38 16.16 -10.50 23.17
CA LYS A 38 15.48 -10.11 24.42
C LYS A 38 13.96 -9.99 24.42
N LYS A 39 13.36 -11.12 24.81
CA LYS A 39 11.99 -11.25 25.34
C LYS A 39 11.85 -10.47 26.66
N ASN A 40 11.49 -9.19 26.58
CA ASN A 40 10.95 -8.47 27.72
C ASN A 40 9.52 -8.02 27.35
N GLN A 41 8.60 -8.28 28.28
CA GLN A 41 7.18 -7.93 28.49
C GLN A 41 6.37 -7.01 27.52
N THR A 42 6.99 -6.27 26.60
CA THR A 42 6.33 -5.45 25.56
C THR A 42 5.97 -6.22 24.29
N GLN A 43 6.33 -7.51 24.19
CA GLN A 43 6.08 -8.34 22.99
C GLN A 43 4.60 -8.41 22.60
N ASN A 44 3.68 -8.51 23.57
CA ASN A 44 2.25 -8.60 23.26
C ASN A 44 1.72 -7.36 22.51
N HIS A 45 2.18 -6.17 22.88
CA HIS A 45 1.76 -4.92 22.24
C HIS A 45 2.41 -4.73 20.85
N VAL A 46 3.66 -5.20 20.68
CA VAL A 46 4.35 -5.14 19.39
C VAL A 46 3.73 -6.13 18.38
N VAL A 47 3.41 -7.35 18.82
CA VAL A 47 2.74 -8.38 17.99
C VAL A 47 1.36 -7.91 17.52
N GLU A 48 0.60 -7.22 18.37
CA GLU A 48 -0.71 -6.69 17.99
C GLU A 48 -0.59 -5.55 16.95
N MET A 49 0.49 -4.79 16.99
CA MET A 49 0.80 -3.74 15.99
C MET A 49 1.29 -4.30 14.64
N GLU A 50 1.79 -5.53 14.56
CA GLU A 50 2.20 -6.17 13.31
C GLU A 50 1.01 -6.48 12.36
N ASN A 51 -0.21 -6.53 12.92
CA ASN A 51 -1.44 -6.79 12.16
C ASN A 51 -2.03 -5.55 11.48
N TRP A 52 -1.47 -4.37 11.75
CA TRP A 52 -1.92 -3.12 11.15
C TRP A 52 -1.00 -2.67 10.03
N VAL A 53 -1.59 -2.06 9.01
CA VAL A 53 -0.87 -1.34 7.97
C VAL A 53 -1.37 0.09 7.90
N LEU A 54 -0.46 1.02 7.60
CA LEU A 54 -0.84 2.39 7.30
C LEU A 54 -0.91 2.56 5.78
N CYS A 55 -2.06 3.02 5.27
CA CYS A 55 -2.27 3.26 3.86
C CYS A 55 -2.36 4.77 3.60
N ARG A 56 -1.65 5.25 2.56
CA ARG A 56 -1.86 6.58 1.99
C ARG A 56 -2.34 6.44 0.55
N ILE A 57 -3.57 6.87 0.30
CA ILE A 57 -4.21 6.82 -1.03
C ILE A 57 -4.27 8.24 -1.60
N PHE A 58 -3.86 8.42 -2.85
CA PHE A 58 -3.89 9.72 -3.51
C PHE A 58 -3.95 9.59 -5.03
N LEU A 59 -4.43 10.64 -5.69
CA LEU A 59 -4.43 10.75 -7.14
C LEU A 59 -3.13 11.42 -7.60
N LYS A 60 -2.34 10.72 -8.42
CA LYS A 60 -1.13 11.29 -9.02
C LYS A 60 -1.53 12.12 -10.24
N LYS A 61 -1.34 13.44 -10.18
CA LYS A 61 -1.52 14.29 -11.36
C LYS A 61 -0.42 13.97 -12.38
N ARG A 62 -0.79 13.41 -13.53
CA ARG A 62 0.13 13.26 -14.68
C ARG A 62 0.40 14.64 -15.28
N SER A 63 1.67 15.04 -15.30
CA SER A 63 2.14 16.21 -16.06
C SER A 63 2.20 15.82 -17.54
N GLY A 64 1.06 15.89 -18.22
CA GLY A 64 0.96 15.69 -19.68
C GLY A 64 0.01 14.57 -20.09
N GLY A 65 -1.04 14.94 -20.81
CA GLY A 65 -1.92 14.04 -21.57
C GLY A 65 -3.20 13.62 -20.84
N ALA A 66 -4.25 14.41 -20.98
CA ALA A 66 -5.62 13.96 -20.72
C ALA A 66 -5.96 12.80 -21.66
N THR A 67 -5.94 11.56 -21.17
CA THR A 67 -6.73 10.50 -21.80
C THR A 67 -8.16 10.68 -21.31
N LYS A 68 -8.96 11.40 -22.11
CA LYS A 68 -10.41 11.35 -22.03
C LYS A 68 -10.83 9.87 -22.12
N ASN A 69 -11.38 9.33 -21.05
CA ASN A 69 -12.23 8.15 -21.13
C ASN A 69 -13.63 8.65 -20.77
N GLU A 70 -14.34 9.17 -21.78
CA GLU A 70 -15.80 9.14 -21.79
C GLU A 70 -16.20 7.66 -21.77
N ASP A 71 -16.83 7.18 -20.70
CA ASP A 71 -18.14 6.52 -20.71
C ASP A 71 -18.52 6.03 -19.30
N ASP A 72 -19.83 5.94 -19.08
CA ASP A 72 -20.59 5.39 -17.95
C ASP A 72 -20.87 6.31 -16.76
N SER A 73 -21.82 7.21 -17.02
CA SER A 73 -23.15 7.16 -16.37
C SER A 73 -23.51 5.80 -15.75
N LEU A 74 -23.53 5.75 -14.42
CA LEU A 74 -24.64 5.38 -13.53
C LEU A 74 -24.22 5.62 -12.07
#